data_AF-A0A9N9WHY5-F1
#
_entry.id   AF-A0A9N9WHY5-F1
#
_cell.length_a   1.000
_cell.length_b   1.000
_cell.length_c   1.000
_cell.angle_alpha   90.00
_cell.angle_beta   90.00
_cell.angle_gamma   90.00
#
_symmetry.space_group_name_H-M   'P 1'
#
loop_
_entity.id
_entity.type
_entity.pdbx_description
1 polymer ?
#
loop_
_entity_poly.entity_id
_entity_poly.type
_entity_poly.pdbx_seq_one_letter_code
_entity_poly.pdbx_strand_id
1 'polypeptide(L)'
;MWGQGPMQNITTQRHDYVPKPVVPTESFKPPAKFHCVEQPFENRTVNRMSYLDPGRVPPPESYAPAKCYEKPSAKMESETTQKMSYQPVCVPSPQRPPWACKGQYQKPCQRLESTTIYKSSFMPPGEDCTQYMDPCSYGDCKPCDCICPAECIATDPCACNFPKAACCS
;
A
#
# COMPACT_ATOMS: atom_id res chain seq x y z
N MET A 1 -96.12 57.00 129.57
CA MET A 1 -96.30 55.54 129.58
C MET A 1 -95.74 54.98 128.28
N TRP A 2 -94.60 54.29 128.40
CA TRP A 2 -93.99 53.28 127.51
C TRP A 2 -94.20 53.44 125.99
N GLY A 3 -93.17 53.95 125.31
CA GLY A 3 -93.11 54.03 123.85
C GLY A 3 -93.14 52.64 123.22
N GLN A 4 -94.24 52.32 122.54
CA GLN A 4 -94.44 51.11 121.72
C GLN A 4 -94.07 51.39 120.25
N GLY A 5 -92.86 51.91 120.02
CA GLY A 5 -92.32 52.10 118.68
C GLY A 5 -91.38 50.95 118.31
N PRO A 6 -91.37 50.47 117.05
CA PRO A 6 -90.42 49.45 116.63
C PRO A 6 -88.97 49.94 116.83
N MET A 7 -88.15 49.12 117.49
CA MET A 7 -86.73 49.44 117.70
C MET A 7 -85.98 49.36 116.36
N GLN A 8 -85.37 50.48 115.94
CA GLN A 8 -84.54 50.51 114.74
C GLN A 8 -83.30 49.63 114.94
N ASN A 9 -83.15 48.62 114.09
CA ASN A 9 -82.19 47.53 114.20
C ASN A 9 -81.00 47.66 113.21
N ILE A 10 -80.91 48.78 112.49
CA ILE A 10 -79.82 49.09 111.56
C ILE A 10 -78.91 50.14 112.18
N THR A 11 -77.61 49.82 112.25
CA THR A 11 -76.58 50.76 112.65
C THR A 11 -76.25 51.71 111.51
N THR A 12 -75.81 52.94 111.82
CA THR A 12 -75.39 53.94 110.82
C THR A 12 -74.34 53.37 109.85
N GLN A 13 -73.41 52.57 110.37
CA GLN A 13 -72.40 51.91 109.54
C GLN A 13 -73.00 50.96 108.49
N ARG A 14 -74.04 50.19 108.83
CA ARG A 14 -74.72 49.31 107.86
C ARG A 14 -75.58 50.10 106.87
N HIS A 15 -76.10 51.25 107.29
CA HIS A 15 -76.90 52.13 106.42
C HIS A 15 -76.02 52.86 105.39
N ASP A 16 -74.87 53.39 105.82
CA ASP A 16 -74.10 54.36 105.02
C ASP A 16 -73.01 53.69 104.16
N TYR A 17 -72.49 52.53 104.59
CA TYR A 17 -71.45 51.78 103.88
C TYR A 17 -72.02 50.61 103.08
N VAL A 18 -72.97 50.93 102.20
CA VAL A 18 -73.48 50.01 101.18
C VAL A 18 -72.64 50.08 99.90
N PRO A 19 -72.59 48.99 99.09
CA PRO A 19 -71.91 49.02 97.80
C PRO A 19 -72.44 50.16 96.92
N LYS A 20 -71.57 51.11 96.59
CA LYS A 20 -71.90 52.22 95.68
C LYS A 20 -71.70 51.76 94.24
N PRO A 21 -72.59 52.15 93.31
CA PRO A 21 -72.39 51.85 91.90
C PRO A 21 -71.09 52.53 91.42
N VAL A 22 -70.20 51.74 90.84
CA VAL A 22 -68.97 52.23 90.20
C VAL A 22 -69.23 52.27 88.70
N VAL A 23 -69.07 53.43 88.07
CA VAL A 23 -69.13 53.57 86.62
C VAL A 23 -67.75 53.20 86.06
N PRO A 24 -67.62 52.16 85.23
CA PRO A 24 -66.35 51.83 84.60
C PRO A 24 -65.94 52.96 83.65
N THR A 25 -64.71 53.43 83.77
CA THR A 25 -64.16 54.46 82.88
C THR A 25 -63.72 53.84 81.56
N GLU A 26 -64.07 54.48 80.44
CA GLU A 26 -63.62 54.05 79.12
C GLU A 26 -62.13 54.36 78.91
N SER A 27 -61.45 53.47 78.19
CA SER A 27 -60.05 53.63 77.82
C SER A 27 -59.89 54.67 76.72
N PHE A 28 -59.11 55.73 76.96
CA PHE A 28 -58.78 56.76 75.95
C PHE A 28 -57.64 56.34 74.99
N LYS A 29 -57.26 55.06 74.98
CA LYS A 29 -56.20 54.56 74.10
C LYS A 29 -56.69 54.55 72.64
N PRO A 30 -55.90 55.07 71.69
CA PRO A 30 -56.26 54.97 70.28
C PRO A 30 -56.34 53.49 69.87
N PRO A 31 -57.27 53.13 68.96
CA PRO A 31 -57.36 51.78 68.46
C PRO A 31 -56.06 51.41 67.73
N ALA A 32 -55.63 50.16 67.90
CA ALA A 32 -54.46 49.64 67.19
C ALA A 32 -54.74 49.69 65.68
N LYS A 33 -53.99 50.53 64.96
CA LYS A 33 -54.04 50.58 63.49
C LYS A 33 -53.24 49.39 62.94
N PHE A 34 -53.86 48.21 62.92
CA PHE A 34 -53.31 47.08 62.18
C PHE A 34 -53.49 47.34 60.68
N HIS A 35 -52.43 47.80 60.04
CA HIS A 35 -52.35 47.79 58.58
C HIS A 35 -52.01 46.36 58.16
N CYS A 36 -53.03 45.54 57.90
CA CYS A 36 -52.83 44.28 57.17
C CYS A 36 -52.52 44.68 55.72
N VAL A 37 -51.25 44.63 55.34
CA VAL A 37 -50.87 44.81 53.93
C VAL A 37 -51.26 43.51 53.23
N GLU A 38 -52.40 43.51 52.54
CA GLU A 38 -52.90 42.35 51.79
C GLU A 38 -51.99 42.00 50.60
N GLN A 39 -51.22 42.98 50.11
CA GLN A 39 -50.37 42.80 48.96
C GLN A 39 -49.02 42.17 49.34
N PRO A 40 -48.65 41.02 48.75
CA PRO A 40 -47.35 40.42 48.97
C PRO A 40 -46.23 41.34 48.47
N PHE A 41 -45.12 41.37 49.21
CA PHE A 41 -43.94 42.16 48.83
C PHE A 41 -43.39 41.71 47.48
N GLU A 42 -43.19 42.65 46.56
CA GLU A 42 -42.65 42.36 45.23
C GLU A 42 -41.15 42.00 45.32
N ASN A 43 -40.86 40.71 45.22
CA ASN A 43 -39.50 40.16 45.38
C ASN A 43 -38.78 39.95 44.04
N ARG A 44 -39.10 40.78 43.04
CA ARG A 44 -38.47 40.76 41.71
C ARG A 44 -37.70 42.06 41.52
N THR A 45 -36.41 42.00 41.83
CA THR A 45 -35.50 43.11 41.54
C THR A 45 -35.30 43.25 40.03
N VAL A 46 -34.96 44.46 39.57
CA VAL A 46 -34.64 44.73 38.15
C VAL A 46 -33.57 43.76 37.64
N ASN A 47 -32.55 43.47 38.45
CA ASN A 47 -31.50 42.51 38.10
C ASN A 47 -32.07 41.12 37.82
N ARG A 48 -32.94 40.60 38.71
CA ARG A 48 -33.56 39.28 38.56
C ARG A 48 -34.44 39.17 37.31
N MET A 49 -35.01 40.29 36.85
CA MET A 49 -35.82 40.33 35.63
C MET A 49 -34.98 40.53 34.36
N SER A 50 -33.86 41.24 34.46
CA SER A 50 -33.01 41.58 33.31
C SER A 50 -31.97 40.50 32.96
N TYR A 51 -31.48 39.75 33.94
CA TYR A 51 -30.42 38.76 33.75
C TYR A 51 -30.96 37.33 33.93
N LEU A 52 -31.83 36.91 33.01
CA LEU A 52 -32.34 35.55 32.95
C LEU A 52 -31.36 34.63 32.23
N ASP A 53 -31.35 33.36 32.63
CA ASP A 53 -30.62 32.32 31.91
C ASP A 53 -31.20 32.20 30.49
N PRO A 54 -30.41 32.40 29.42
CA PRO A 54 -30.88 32.30 28.04
C PRO A 54 -31.26 30.86 27.64
N GLY A 55 -31.02 29.87 28.51
CA GLY A 55 -31.33 28.48 28.24
C GLY A 55 -30.33 27.84 27.29
N ARG A 56 -30.79 26.85 26.51
CA ARG A 56 -29.91 26.10 25.60
C ARG A 56 -29.55 26.95 24.37
N VAL A 57 -28.38 27.57 24.40
CA VAL A 57 -27.79 28.27 23.25
C VAL A 57 -27.15 27.24 22.30
N PRO A 58 -27.42 27.29 20.99
CA PRO A 58 -26.75 26.41 20.03
C PRO A 58 -25.24 26.69 19.99
N PRO A 59 -24.40 25.66 19.80
CA PRO A 59 -22.97 25.86 19.62
C PRO A 59 -22.70 26.67 18.36
N PRO A 60 -21.62 27.49 18.34
CA PRO A 60 -21.24 28.26 17.16
C PRO A 60 -20.88 27.33 15.99
N GLU A 61 -21.18 27.78 14.77
CA GLU A 61 -20.80 27.06 13.56
C GLU A 61 -19.28 27.10 13.36
N SER A 62 -18.71 25.98 12.91
CA SER A 62 -17.29 25.90 12.59
C SER A 62 -17.02 26.51 11.21
N TYR A 63 -16.11 27.48 11.16
CA TYR A 63 -15.57 28.02 9.91
C TYR A 63 -14.45 27.16 9.29
N ALA A 64 -14.15 26.00 9.89
CA ALA A 64 -13.14 25.11 9.34
C ALA A 64 -13.59 24.60 7.96
N PRO A 65 -12.70 24.59 6.95
CA PRO A 65 -13.03 24.06 5.64
C PRO A 65 -13.43 22.58 5.77
N ALA A 66 -14.49 22.20 5.04
CA ALA A 66 -14.90 20.82 4.95
C ALA A 66 -13.75 19.99 4.36
N LYS A 67 -13.24 19.02 5.13
CA LYS A 67 -12.23 18.07 4.65
C LYS A 67 -12.90 17.09 3.69
N CYS A 68 -13.04 17.51 2.43
CA CYS A 68 -13.47 16.63 1.35
C CYS A 68 -12.22 15.93 0.79
N TYR A 69 -12.16 14.61 0.95
CA TYR A 69 -11.13 13.83 0.27
C TYR A 69 -11.43 13.80 -1.23
N GLU A 70 -10.54 14.37 -2.03
CA GLU A 70 -10.58 14.27 -3.47
C GLU A 70 -9.70 13.09 -3.91
N LYS A 71 -10.29 12.15 -4.65
CA LYS A 71 -9.54 11.01 -5.20
C LYS A 71 -8.57 11.53 -6.26
N PRO A 72 -7.28 11.16 -6.21
CA PRO A 72 -6.34 11.50 -7.29
C PRO A 72 -6.86 10.98 -8.64
N SER A 73 -6.88 11.83 -9.67
CA SER A 73 -7.28 11.40 -11.02
C SER A 73 -6.19 10.57 -11.72
N ALA A 74 -4.94 10.77 -11.30
CA ALA A 74 -3.79 10.03 -11.81
C ALA A 74 -3.83 8.57 -11.33
N LYS A 75 -3.54 7.65 -12.24
CA LYS A 75 -3.37 6.24 -11.90
C LYS A 75 -2.09 6.06 -11.09
N MET A 76 -2.12 5.16 -10.12
CA MET A 76 -0.94 4.75 -9.38
C MET A 76 0.02 4.01 -10.32
N GLU A 77 1.29 4.40 -10.30
CA GLU A 77 2.34 3.67 -11.00
C GLU A 77 2.53 2.30 -10.32
N SER A 78 2.39 1.23 -11.11
CA SER A 78 2.38 -0.16 -10.59
C SER A 78 3.58 -0.97 -11.03
N GLU A 79 4.59 -0.34 -11.63
CA GLU A 79 5.77 -1.03 -12.14
C GLU A 79 6.80 -1.22 -11.03
N THR A 80 7.11 -2.48 -10.75
CA THR A 80 8.14 -2.82 -9.76
C THR A 80 9.49 -2.92 -10.45
N THR A 81 10.57 -2.62 -9.71
CA THR A 81 11.94 -2.81 -10.20
C THR A 81 12.16 -4.22 -10.71
N GLN A 82 11.58 -5.23 -10.04
CA GLN A 82 11.66 -6.62 -10.49
C GLN A 82 11.03 -6.82 -11.87
N LYS A 83 9.84 -6.28 -12.12
CA LYS A 83 9.19 -6.35 -13.43
C LYS A 83 10.05 -5.68 -14.51
N MET A 84 10.66 -4.54 -14.20
CA MET A 84 11.52 -3.83 -15.16
C MET A 84 12.87 -4.53 -15.39
N SER A 85 13.48 -5.12 -14.36
CA SER A 85 14.81 -5.72 -14.44
C SER A 85 14.83 -7.14 -15.02
N TYR A 86 13.75 -7.91 -14.88
CA TYR A 86 13.71 -9.31 -15.29
C TYR A 86 12.74 -9.53 -16.46
N GLN A 87 13.09 -9.02 -17.63
CA GLN A 87 12.37 -9.25 -18.88
C GLN A 87 12.83 -10.56 -19.56
N PRO A 88 11.97 -11.21 -20.36
CA PRO A 88 12.36 -12.42 -21.09
C PRO A 88 13.54 -12.12 -22.02
N VAL A 89 14.63 -12.87 -21.84
CA VAL A 89 15.82 -12.76 -22.69
C VAL A 89 15.69 -13.74 -23.85
N CYS A 90 15.80 -13.25 -25.08
CA CYS A 90 15.90 -14.10 -26.26
C CYS A 90 17.21 -14.89 -26.20
N VAL A 91 17.13 -16.19 -25.95
CA VAL A 91 18.31 -17.05 -25.96
C VAL A 91 18.75 -17.32 -27.41
N PRO A 92 20.06 -17.20 -27.73
CA PRO A 92 20.55 -17.57 -29.05
C PRO A 92 20.39 -19.08 -29.28
N SER A 93 20.26 -19.48 -30.54
CA SER A 93 20.18 -20.90 -30.90
C SER A 93 21.43 -21.65 -30.45
N PRO A 94 21.31 -22.89 -29.92
CA PRO A 94 22.45 -23.71 -29.54
C PRO A 94 23.45 -23.86 -30.68
N GLN A 95 24.70 -23.46 -30.45
CA GLN A 95 25.78 -23.61 -31.41
C GLN A 95 26.33 -25.04 -31.36
N ARG A 96 26.52 -25.66 -32.53
CA ARG A 96 27.13 -26.99 -32.63
C ARG A 96 28.64 -26.85 -32.43
N PRO A 97 29.25 -27.48 -31.41
CA PRO A 97 30.67 -27.32 -31.15
C PRO A 97 31.52 -28.02 -32.22
N PRO A 98 32.76 -27.56 -32.48
CA PRO A 98 33.59 -28.04 -33.58
C PRO A 98 33.92 -29.54 -33.50
N TRP A 99 34.01 -30.09 -32.29
CA TRP A 99 34.23 -31.53 -32.08
C TRP A 99 33.01 -32.40 -32.42
N ALA A 100 31.81 -31.82 -32.51
CA ALA A 100 30.60 -32.51 -32.93
C ALA A 100 30.48 -32.59 -34.47
N CYS A 101 31.35 -31.91 -35.21
CA CYS A 101 31.50 -32.02 -36.65
C CYS A 101 32.57 -33.07 -36.95
N LYS A 102 32.19 -34.35 -36.98
CA LYS A 102 33.08 -35.41 -37.46
C LYS A 102 33.28 -35.21 -38.96
N GLY A 103 34.47 -34.78 -39.36
CA GLY A 103 34.84 -34.68 -40.77
C GLY A 103 34.75 -36.04 -41.48
N GLN A 104 34.58 -36.01 -42.80
CA GLN A 104 34.66 -37.20 -43.64
C GLN A 104 36.10 -37.74 -43.63
N TYR A 105 36.28 -39.05 -43.55
CA TYR A 105 37.61 -39.67 -43.67
C TYR A 105 38.24 -39.33 -45.04
N GLN A 106 39.47 -38.83 -45.04
CA GLN A 106 40.26 -38.63 -46.26
C GLN A 106 41.23 -39.78 -46.46
N LYS A 107 41.09 -40.50 -47.57
CA LYS A 107 42.02 -41.56 -47.96
C LYS A 107 43.38 -40.96 -48.38
N PRO A 108 44.53 -41.60 -48.06
CA PRO A 108 45.82 -41.15 -48.56
C PRO A 108 45.83 -41.06 -50.09
N CYS A 109 46.30 -39.92 -50.63
CA CYS A 109 46.48 -39.71 -52.07
C CYS A 109 47.76 -40.36 -52.61
N GLN A 110 48.75 -40.57 -51.73
CA GLN A 110 50.01 -41.19 -52.10
C GLN A 110 49.90 -42.71 -52.11
N ARG A 111 50.35 -43.34 -53.20
CA ARG A 111 50.51 -44.80 -53.24
C ARG A 111 51.63 -45.22 -52.31
N LEU A 112 51.39 -46.30 -51.56
CA LEU A 112 52.47 -47.01 -50.89
C LEU A 112 53.33 -47.70 -51.95
N GLU A 113 54.65 -47.55 -51.85
CA GLU A 113 55.60 -48.24 -52.74
C GLU A 113 55.37 -49.76 -52.65
N SER A 114 54.99 -50.39 -53.76
CA SER A 114 54.66 -51.83 -53.79
C SER A 114 55.87 -52.71 -54.08
N THR A 115 57.01 -52.09 -54.39
CA THR A 115 58.24 -52.78 -54.77
C THR A 115 59.13 -52.96 -53.54
N THR A 116 59.70 -54.15 -53.38
CA THR A 116 60.66 -54.43 -52.31
C THR A 116 62.08 -54.44 -52.89
N ILE A 117 63.09 -54.19 -52.03
CA ILE A 117 64.50 -54.19 -52.43
C ILE A 117 64.88 -55.50 -53.14
N TYR A 118 64.38 -56.64 -52.64
CA TYR A 118 64.62 -57.95 -53.25
C TYR A 118 64.12 -58.03 -54.69
N LYS A 119 62.91 -57.52 -54.97
CA LYS A 119 62.33 -57.48 -56.33
C LYS A 119 63.12 -56.56 -57.26
N SER A 120 63.65 -55.43 -56.75
CA SER A 120 64.49 -54.53 -57.57
C SER A 120 65.91 -55.06 -57.81
N SER A 121 66.44 -55.91 -56.92
CA SER A 121 67.83 -56.36 -57.00
C SER A 121 68.02 -57.64 -57.80
N PHE A 122 67.01 -58.50 -57.89
CA PHE A 122 67.10 -59.81 -58.56
C PHE A 122 66.01 -59.95 -59.63
N MET A 123 66.25 -59.35 -60.81
CA MET A 123 65.35 -59.48 -61.97
C MET A 123 65.61 -60.80 -62.72
N PRO A 124 64.57 -61.46 -63.25
CA PRO A 124 64.73 -62.66 -64.08
C PRO A 124 65.41 -62.32 -65.43
N PRO A 125 66.12 -63.28 -66.05
CA PRO A 125 66.79 -63.05 -67.33
C PRO A 125 65.79 -62.68 -68.44
N GLY A 126 65.91 -61.47 -69.00
CA GLY A 126 65.06 -60.97 -70.09
C GLY A 126 64.16 -59.77 -69.74
N GLU A 127 64.11 -59.33 -68.48
CA GLU A 127 63.45 -58.08 -68.07
C GLU A 127 64.47 -56.94 -67.97
N ASP A 128 64.16 -55.78 -68.57
CA ASP A 128 65.02 -54.59 -68.59
C ASP A 128 64.51 -53.51 -67.62
N CYS A 129 65.43 -52.79 -66.97
CA CYS A 129 65.16 -51.76 -65.95
C CYS A 129 64.64 -50.43 -66.54
N THR A 130 64.38 -50.39 -67.84
CA THR A 130 63.97 -49.19 -68.58
C THR A 130 62.47 -48.92 -68.55
N GLN A 131 61.68 -49.74 -67.85
CA GLN A 131 60.29 -49.41 -67.51
C GLN A 131 60.24 -48.36 -66.40
N TYR A 132 60.65 -47.14 -66.72
CA TYR A 132 60.30 -45.97 -65.92
C TYR A 132 58.77 -45.82 -65.98
N MET A 133 58.09 -46.36 -64.97
CA MET A 133 56.69 -46.03 -64.72
C MET A 133 56.64 -44.57 -64.30
N ASP A 134 56.28 -43.69 -65.23
CA ASP A 134 55.99 -42.30 -64.92
C ASP A 134 54.93 -42.27 -63.79
N PRO A 135 55.28 -41.75 -62.59
CA PRO A 135 54.34 -41.68 -61.46
C PRO A 135 53.08 -40.88 -61.79
N CYS A 136 53.09 -40.09 -62.87
CA CYS A 136 51.98 -39.26 -63.33
C CYS A 136 51.07 -39.93 -64.37
N SER A 137 51.37 -41.14 -64.87
CA SER A 137 50.53 -41.81 -65.88
C SER A 137 49.24 -42.43 -65.32
N TYR A 138 49.02 -42.37 -64.00
CA TYR A 138 47.76 -42.86 -63.42
C TYR A 138 46.69 -41.78 -63.54
N GLY A 139 46.09 -41.72 -64.73
CA GLY A 139 44.94 -40.87 -65.05
C GLY A 139 43.82 -41.04 -64.03
N ASP A 140 43.49 -39.92 -63.38
CA ASP A 140 42.18 -39.50 -62.86
C ASP A 140 42.32 -38.31 -61.88
N CYS A 141 43.52 -37.78 -61.67
CA CYS A 141 43.65 -36.39 -61.28
C CYS A 141 43.48 -35.52 -62.54
N LYS A 142 42.23 -35.16 -62.88
CA LYS A 142 42.03 -33.88 -63.56
C LYS A 142 42.81 -32.83 -62.76
N PRO A 143 43.61 -31.96 -63.38
CA PRO A 143 44.14 -30.81 -62.66
C PRO A 143 42.91 -30.04 -62.19
N CYS A 144 42.57 -30.15 -60.91
CA CYS A 144 41.63 -29.22 -60.35
C CYS A 144 42.40 -27.90 -60.28
N ASP A 145 41.83 -26.81 -60.80
CA ASP A 145 42.27 -25.45 -60.43
C ASP A 145 41.90 -25.14 -58.96
N CYS A 146 41.77 -26.17 -58.12
CA CYS A 146 41.55 -26.04 -56.71
C CYS A 146 42.86 -25.64 -56.06
N ILE A 147 43.19 -24.35 -56.22
CA ILE A 147 44.02 -23.62 -55.28
C ILE A 147 43.36 -23.87 -53.92
N CYS A 148 43.94 -24.76 -53.14
CA CYS A 148 43.68 -24.81 -51.71
C CYS A 148 44.41 -23.57 -51.15
N PRO A 149 43.73 -22.45 -50.83
CA PRO A 149 44.43 -21.38 -50.16
C PRO A 149 44.95 -21.96 -48.84
N ALA A 150 46.25 -21.80 -48.59
CA ALA A 150 46.93 -22.25 -47.38
C ALA A 150 46.52 -21.44 -46.12
N GLU A 151 45.32 -20.89 -46.13
CA GLU A 151 44.71 -20.15 -45.05
C GLU A 151 43.35 -20.79 -44.76
N CYS A 152 43.38 -21.87 -43.98
CA CYS A 152 42.21 -22.31 -43.23
C CYS A 152 41.90 -21.27 -42.15
N ILE A 153 41.47 -20.07 -42.54
CA ILE A 153 40.87 -19.12 -41.61
C ILE A 153 39.46 -19.65 -41.35
N ALA A 154 39.36 -20.34 -40.21
CA ALA A 154 38.10 -20.71 -39.60
C ALA A 154 37.28 -19.44 -39.33
N THR A 155 36.51 -19.01 -40.33
CA THR A 155 35.35 -18.16 -40.17
C THR A 155 34.19 -18.99 -40.69
N ASP A 156 33.37 -19.46 -39.74
CA ASP A 156 32.18 -20.30 -39.91
C ASP A 156 32.36 -21.78 -40.32
N PRO A 157 32.45 -22.73 -39.34
CA PRO A 157 32.45 -24.18 -39.62
C PRO A 157 31.10 -24.72 -40.14
N CYS A 158 30.08 -23.87 -40.31
CA CYS A 158 28.76 -24.24 -40.83
C CYS A 158 28.45 -23.63 -42.22
N ALA A 159 29.34 -22.83 -42.81
CA ALA A 159 29.11 -22.23 -44.13
C ALA A 159 29.59 -23.11 -45.31
N CYS A 160 30.07 -24.33 -45.03
CA CYS A 160 30.43 -25.29 -46.06
C CYS A 160 29.17 -25.91 -46.69
N ASN A 161 28.40 -25.12 -47.43
CA ASN A 161 27.67 -25.64 -48.57
C ASN A 161 28.73 -26.10 -49.56
N PHE A 162 29.13 -27.37 -49.48
CA PHE A 162 29.77 -28.00 -50.63
C PHE A 162 28.74 -27.92 -51.77
N PRO A 163 28.99 -27.18 -52.87
CA PRO A 163 28.17 -27.35 -54.04
C PRO A 163 28.25 -28.83 -54.41
N LYS A 164 27.10 -29.50 -54.46
CA LYS A 164 26.98 -30.81 -55.11
C LYS A 164 27.75 -30.72 -56.41
N ALA A 165 28.80 -31.52 -56.56
CA ALA A 165 29.55 -31.61 -57.80
C ALA A 165 28.57 -32.02 -58.91
N ALA A 166 28.08 -31.05 -59.67
CA ALA A 166 27.18 -31.25 -60.80
C ALA A 166 27.93 -31.64 -62.07
N CYS A 167 29.11 -32.24 -61.94
CA CYS A 167 30.03 -32.47 -63.05
C CYS A 167 30.56 -33.91 -63.13
N CYS A 168 29.77 -34.90 -62.70
CA CYS A 168 30.02 -36.30 -63.03
C CYS A 168 28.68 -37.01 -63.35
N SER A 169 28.29 -37.01 -64.62
CA SER A 169 27.64 -38.16 -65.24
C SER A 169 28.72 -39.14 -65.68
#